data_AF-A0A3D3FE82-F1
#
_entry.id   AF-A0A3D3FE82-F1
#
_cell.length_a   1.000
_cell.length_b   1.000
_cell.length_c   1.000
_cell.angle_alpha   90.00
_cell.angle_beta   90.00
_cell.angle_gamma   90.00
#
_symmetry.space_group_name_H-M   'P 1'
#
loop_
_entity.id
_entity.type
_entity.pdbx_description
1 polymer ?
#
loop_
_entity_poly.entity_id
_entity_poly.type
_entity_poly.pdbx_seq_one_letter_code
_entity_poly.pdbx_strand_id
1 'polypeptide(L)'
;MRKKIWSASPVFFILSGVMFLMAGVSWQYSQPVALVELGISIASVAVILISVSRFKAYVALSVKTAKRVLTAGESESLETFNMPVALVGEAGDIVWVNQAFSKRVSSQHEVRGENVQRIIYPKTVEQILAASGTDVTVEDRQYSVYGARAKDQIILYFIDDTYYKEVNREYTESRLVVCLALFDNREELARDAS
;
A
#
# COMPACT_ATOMS: atom_id res chain seq x y z
N MET A 1 -15.63 -5.12 21.31
CA MET A 1 -16.30 -3.80 21.38
C MET A 1 -15.65 -2.85 20.38
N ARG A 2 -16.40 -2.42 19.36
CA ARG A 2 -15.94 -1.68 18.17
C ARG A 2 -15.68 -0.20 18.52
N LYS A 3 -14.44 0.28 18.44
CA LYS A 3 -14.15 1.72 18.43
C LYS A 3 -14.22 2.23 16.99
N LYS A 4 -15.40 2.74 16.63
CA LYS A 4 -15.72 3.39 15.35
C LYS A 4 -14.93 4.71 15.29
N ILE A 5 -13.76 4.70 14.66
CA ILE A 5 -12.96 5.91 14.46
C ILE A 5 -13.51 6.55 13.19
N TRP A 6 -14.36 7.55 13.36
CA TRP A 6 -14.92 8.35 12.28
C TRP A 6 -13.77 9.02 11.53
N SER A 7 -13.53 8.61 10.29
CA SER A 7 -12.81 9.44 9.32
C SER A 7 -13.62 10.71 9.16
N ALA A 8 -13.04 11.86 9.53
CA ALA A 8 -13.64 13.15 9.24
C ALA A 8 -13.64 13.34 7.71
N SER A 9 -14.73 12.89 7.08
CA SER A 9 -14.99 13.12 5.67
C SER A 9 -14.95 14.63 5.39
N PRO A 10 -14.41 15.11 4.26
CA PRO A 10 -14.40 16.53 3.89
C PRO A 10 -15.77 17.21 4.00
N VAL A 11 -16.84 16.41 3.90
CA VAL A 11 -18.24 16.79 4.10
C VAL A 11 -18.48 17.47 5.46
N PHE A 12 -17.79 17.09 6.53
CA PHE A 12 -17.99 17.69 7.86
C PHE A 12 -17.50 19.14 7.95
N PHE A 13 -16.46 19.51 7.19
CA PHE A 13 -16.01 20.90 7.11
C PHE A 13 -17.00 21.78 6.34
N ILE A 14 -17.56 21.24 5.26
CA ILE A 14 -18.59 21.91 4.46
C ILE A 14 -19.86 22.12 5.31
N LEU A 15 -20.31 21.07 6.02
CA LEU A 15 -21.47 21.15 6.91
C LEU A 15 -21.27 22.18 8.02
N SER A 16 -20.07 22.22 8.63
CA SER A 16 -19.76 23.20 9.67
C SER A 16 -19.71 24.64 9.13
N GLY A 17 -19.27 24.85 7.89
CA GLY A 17 -19.32 26.16 7.23
C GLY A 17 -20.75 26.63 6.95
N VAL A 18 -21.62 25.71 6.55
CA VAL A 18 -23.06 25.98 6.35
C VAL A 18 -23.75 26.35 7.65
N MET A 19 -23.42 25.68 8.76
CA MET A 19 -23.97 26.03 10.08
C MET A 19 -23.54 27.43 10.55
N PHE A 20 -22.30 27.83 10.26
CA PHE A 20 -21.80 29.17 10.57
C PHE A 20 -22.51 30.27 9.75
N LEU A 21 -22.77 30.00 8.47
CA LEU A 21 -23.54 30.88 7.60
C LEU A 21 -24.99 31.04 8.09
N MET A 22 -25.64 29.95 8.48
CA MET A 22 -27.00 30.02 9.03
C MET A 22 -27.06 30.82 10.33
N ALA A 23 -26.10 30.65 11.25
CA ALA A 23 -26.02 31.44 12.47
C ALA A 23 -25.88 32.95 12.19
N GLY A 24 -25.14 33.32 11.14
CA GLY A 24 -25.00 34.71 10.71
C GLY A 24 -26.30 35.31 10.15
N VAL A 25 -27.08 34.54 9.38
CA VAL A 25 -28.38 34.98 8.86
C VAL A 25 -29.42 35.11 10.00
N SER A 26 -29.38 34.21 10.97
CA SER A 26 -30.27 34.18 12.15
C SER A 26 -30.12 35.42 13.05
N TRP A 27 -28.95 36.07 13.03
CA TRP A 27 -28.65 37.28 13.80
C TRP A 27 -29.59 38.45 13.48
N GLN A 28 -30.09 38.55 12.24
CA GLN A 28 -31.01 39.62 11.86
C GLN A 28 -32.45 39.40 12.33
N TYR A 29 -32.83 38.17 12.70
CA TYR A 29 -34.20 37.83 13.09
C TYR A 29 -34.40 37.74 14.61
N SER A 30 -33.47 37.12 15.34
CA SER A 30 -33.57 37.02 16.80
C SER A 30 -32.23 36.79 17.49
N GLN A 31 -31.87 37.70 18.40
CA GLN A 31 -30.62 37.63 19.17
C GLN A 31 -30.43 36.34 19.99
N PRO A 32 -31.44 35.74 20.64
CA PRO A 32 -31.21 34.53 21.45
C PRO A 32 -30.99 33.26 20.62
N VAL A 33 -31.61 33.13 19.44
CA VAL A 33 -31.45 31.94 18.58
C VAL A 33 -30.06 31.92 17.93
N ALA A 34 -29.59 33.08 17.49
CA ALA A 34 -28.27 33.22 16.89
C ALA A 34 -27.13 32.84 17.86
N LEU A 35 -27.26 33.16 19.15
CA LEU A 35 -26.26 32.81 20.16
C LEU A 35 -26.16 31.28 20.37
N VAL A 36 -27.30 30.59 20.38
CA VAL A 36 -27.36 29.13 20.54
C VAL A 36 -26.77 28.41 19.32
N GLU A 37 -27.12 28.86 18.12
CA GLU A 37 -26.59 28.30 16.87
C GLU A 37 -25.07 28.48 16.74
N LEU A 38 -24.56 29.65 17.15
CA LEU A 38 -23.13 29.93 17.15
C LEU A 38 -22.38 29.00 18.12
N GLY A 39 -22.96 28.74 19.30
CA GLY A 39 -22.41 27.79 20.27
C GLY A 39 -22.31 26.36 19.70
N ILE A 40 -23.36 25.88 19.02
CA ILE A 40 -23.39 24.55 18.39
C ILE A 40 -22.32 24.45 17.30
N SER A 41 -22.16 25.51 16.48
CA SER A 41 -21.17 25.52 15.42
C SER A 41 -19.73 25.54 15.93
N ILE A 42 -19.44 26.20 17.05
CA ILE A 42 -18.11 26.15 17.66
C ILE A 42 -17.82 24.74 18.18
N ALA A 43 -18.80 24.10 18.81
CA ALA A 43 -18.67 22.74 19.32
C ALA A 43 -18.40 21.72 18.19
N SER A 44 -19.05 21.85 17.03
CA SER A 44 -18.81 20.97 15.88
C SER A 44 -17.39 21.12 15.32
N VAL A 45 -16.90 22.35 15.18
CA VAL A 45 -15.52 22.62 14.73
C VAL A 45 -14.51 22.01 15.70
N ALA A 46 -14.72 22.18 17.01
CA ALA A 46 -13.84 21.61 18.04
C ALA A 46 -13.77 20.07 17.97
N VAL A 47 -14.91 19.39 17.78
CA VAL A 47 -14.96 17.93 17.62
C VAL A 47 -14.20 17.48 16.38
N ILE A 48 -14.32 18.19 15.25
CA ILE A 48 -13.59 17.88 14.01
C ILE A 48 -12.07 18.03 14.23
N LEU A 49 -11.63 19.13 14.83
CA LEU A 49 -10.21 19.38 15.11
C LEU A 49 -9.61 18.31 16.05
N ILE A 50 -10.36 17.91 17.07
CA ILE A 50 -9.96 16.82 17.98
C ILE A 50 -9.86 15.50 17.21
N SER A 51 -10.84 15.18 16.36
CA SER A 51 -10.83 13.95 15.55
C SER A 51 -9.63 13.90 14.61
N VAL A 52 -9.33 14.98 13.89
CA VAL A 52 -8.17 15.09 12.98
C VAL A 52 -6.86 14.95 13.76
N SER A 53 -6.76 15.58 14.93
CA SER A 53 -5.55 15.51 15.76
C SER A 53 -5.33 14.09 16.30
N ARG A 54 -6.39 13.42 16.76
CA ARG A 54 -6.32 12.02 17.18
C ARG A 54 -6.02 11.08 16.02
N PHE A 55 -6.51 11.38 14.82
CA PHE A 55 -6.20 10.62 13.61
C PHE A 55 -4.72 10.75 13.24
N LYS A 56 -4.16 11.97 13.23
CA LYS A 56 -2.72 12.20 13.01
C LYS A 56 -1.86 11.47 14.03
N ALA A 57 -2.24 11.50 15.31
CA ALA A 57 -1.54 10.77 16.38
C ALA A 57 -1.65 9.24 16.22
N TYR A 58 -2.80 8.73 15.81
CA TYR A 58 -3.02 7.30 15.55
C TYR A 58 -2.23 6.80 14.34
N VAL A 59 -2.19 7.58 13.25
CA VAL A 59 -1.37 7.29 12.07
C VAL A 59 0.11 7.33 12.43
N ALA A 60 0.56 8.35 13.17
CA ALA A 60 1.95 8.44 13.63
C ALA A 60 2.35 7.26 14.53
N LEU A 61 1.47 6.84 15.45
CA LEU A 61 1.70 5.67 16.31
C LEU A 61 1.66 4.36 15.52
N SER A 62 0.78 4.22 14.54
CA SER A 62 0.70 3.01 13.70
C SER A 62 1.93 2.89 12.79
N VAL A 63 2.40 4.01 12.23
CA VAL A 63 3.65 4.07 11.47
C VAL A 63 4.86 3.83 12.37
N LYS A 64 4.84 4.32 13.62
CA LYS A 64 5.92 4.11 14.60
C LYS A 64 5.97 2.66 15.10
N THR A 65 4.83 2.00 15.28
CA THR A 65 4.77 0.58 15.66
C THR A 65 5.13 -0.33 14.49
N ALA A 66 4.70 0.00 13.27
CA ALA A 66 5.18 -0.67 12.06
C ALA A 66 6.70 -0.49 11.88
N LYS A 67 7.24 0.71 12.11
CA LYS A 67 8.70 0.93 12.19
C LYS A 67 9.33 0.08 13.28
N ARG A 68 8.78 0.05 14.50
CA ARG A 68 9.36 -0.67 15.63
C ARG A 68 9.41 -2.20 15.43
N VAL A 69 8.44 -2.78 14.73
CA VAL A 69 8.44 -4.21 14.37
C VAL A 69 9.47 -4.51 13.26
N LEU A 70 9.78 -3.53 12.41
CA LEU A 70 10.80 -3.62 11.36
C LEU A 70 12.20 -3.17 11.81
N THR A 71 12.32 -2.55 13.00
CA THR A 71 13.57 -1.99 13.56
C THR A 71 13.98 -2.73 14.83
N ALA A 72 13.98 -4.07 14.79
CA ALA A 72 14.82 -4.88 15.67
C ALA A 72 16.16 -5.10 14.97
N GLY A 73 16.98 -4.04 14.90
CA GLY A 73 18.30 -4.08 14.26
C GLY A 73 18.61 -2.80 13.50
N GLU A 74 19.46 -1.99 14.12
CA GLU A 74 20.35 -1.01 13.46
C GLU A 74 19.72 0.25 12.86
N SER A 75 19.78 1.29 13.71
CA SER A 75 19.50 2.68 13.42
C SER A 75 20.70 3.34 12.74
N GLU A 76 20.79 3.38 11.41
CA GLU A 76 21.62 4.41 10.73
C GLU A 76 21.40 4.65 9.22
N SER A 77 20.26 4.28 8.61
CA SER A 77 20.05 4.58 7.17
C SER A 77 18.58 4.84 6.79
N LEU A 78 17.87 5.60 7.61
CA LEU A 78 16.46 5.92 7.40
C LEU A 78 16.21 7.22 6.60
N GLU A 79 17.16 7.64 5.75
CA GLU A 79 16.90 8.67 4.73
C GLU A 79 16.17 8.15 3.49
N THR A 80 15.93 6.83 3.39
CA THR A 80 15.22 6.26 2.23
C THR A 80 14.29 5.12 2.61
N PHE A 81 13.01 5.41 2.84
CA PHE A 81 11.98 4.37 2.71
C PHE A 81 11.77 4.11 1.20
N ASN A 82 12.68 3.33 0.61
CA ASN A 82 12.83 3.09 -0.83
C ASN A 82 11.81 2.08 -1.41
N MET A 83 11.01 1.44 -0.56
CA MET A 83 10.08 0.39 -0.99
C MET A 83 8.80 1.01 -1.55
N PRO A 84 8.38 0.62 -2.76
CA PRO A 84 7.07 0.98 -3.28
C PRO A 84 5.92 0.53 -2.36
N VAL A 85 5.01 1.45 -2.05
CA VAL A 85 3.84 1.19 -1.21
C VAL A 85 2.59 1.73 -1.89
N ALA A 86 1.55 0.90 -1.91
CA ALA A 86 0.21 1.26 -2.37
C ALA A 86 -0.81 1.00 -1.26
N LEU A 87 -1.75 1.93 -1.12
CA LEU A 87 -2.92 1.82 -0.26
C LEU A 87 -4.13 1.53 -1.15
N VAL A 88 -4.79 0.41 -0.88
CA VAL A 88 -5.90 -0.11 -1.66
C VAL A 88 -7.17 -0.04 -0.80
N GLY A 89 -8.25 0.48 -1.39
CA GLY A 89 -9.59 0.51 -0.81
C GLY A 89 -10.25 -0.87 -0.83
N GLU A 90 -11.42 -0.98 -0.20
CA GLU A 90 -12.16 -2.25 -0.10
C GLU A 90 -12.59 -2.80 -1.48
N ALA A 91 -12.81 -1.92 -2.47
CA ALA A 91 -13.17 -2.29 -3.83
C ALA A 91 -11.96 -2.67 -4.71
N GLY A 92 -10.74 -2.68 -4.15
CA GLY A 92 -9.52 -2.93 -4.91
C GLY A 92 -8.98 -1.70 -5.64
N ASP A 93 -9.55 -0.51 -5.40
CA ASP A 93 -9.12 0.76 -5.97
C ASP A 93 -7.88 1.31 -5.25
N ILE A 94 -6.92 1.84 -6.01
CA ILE A 94 -5.69 2.43 -5.45
C ILE A 94 -6.03 3.83 -4.92
N VAL A 95 -6.16 3.97 -3.61
CA VAL A 95 -6.47 5.23 -2.92
C VAL A 95 -5.23 6.13 -2.83
N TRP A 96 -4.06 5.54 -2.62
CA TRP A 96 -2.82 6.30 -2.48
C TRP A 96 -1.59 5.46 -2.83
N VAL A 97 -0.54 6.11 -3.32
CA VAL A 97 0.77 5.51 -3.60
C VAL A 97 1.88 6.44 -3.15
N ASN A 98 3.00 5.87 -2.71
CA ASN A 98 4.20 6.62 -2.41
C ASN A 98 5.03 6.94 -3.67
N GLN A 99 6.01 7.84 -3.55
CA GLN A 99 6.84 8.26 -4.69
C GLN A 99 7.68 7.11 -5.26
N ALA A 100 8.12 6.16 -4.42
CA ALA A 100 8.85 4.98 -4.88
C ALA A 100 8.00 4.10 -5.79
N PHE A 101 6.70 3.94 -5.48
CA PHE A 101 5.74 3.24 -6.31
C PHE A 101 5.52 3.93 -7.64
N SER A 102 5.29 5.24 -7.64
CA SER A 102 5.14 5.99 -8.88
C SER A 102 6.38 5.93 -9.77
N LYS A 103 7.59 5.86 -9.19
CA LYS A 103 8.83 5.80 -9.97
C LYS A 103 9.17 4.40 -10.49
N ARG A 104 8.90 3.35 -9.71
CA ARG A 104 9.39 1.98 -9.98
C ARG A 104 8.33 1.04 -10.53
N VAL A 105 7.08 1.20 -10.11
CA VAL A 105 5.97 0.29 -10.45
C VAL A 105 5.03 0.91 -11.48
N SER A 106 4.82 2.22 -11.42
CA SER A 106 3.93 2.94 -12.35
C SER A 106 4.61 4.15 -12.99
N SER A 107 5.77 3.93 -13.60
CA SER A 107 6.62 4.98 -14.19
C SER A 107 5.94 5.74 -15.33
N GLN A 108 4.97 5.12 -16.01
CA GLN A 108 4.39 5.61 -17.27
C GLN A 108 3.12 6.46 -17.10
N HIS A 109 2.35 6.29 -16.01
CA HIS A 109 1.12 7.05 -15.77
C HIS A 109 0.68 7.07 -14.31
N GLU A 110 -0.24 7.98 -13.96
CA GLU A 110 -0.86 8.02 -12.64
C GLU A 110 -1.84 6.85 -12.48
N VAL A 111 -1.68 6.09 -11.39
CA VAL A 111 -2.46 4.86 -11.10
C VAL A 111 -3.51 5.05 -10.01
N ARG A 112 -3.66 6.26 -9.47
CA ARG A 112 -4.64 6.55 -8.41
C ARG A 112 -6.06 6.41 -8.97
N GLY A 113 -6.92 5.72 -8.24
CA GLY A 113 -8.30 5.43 -8.65
C GLY A 113 -8.44 4.24 -9.60
N GLU A 114 -7.34 3.66 -10.09
CA GLU A 114 -7.39 2.42 -10.86
C GLU A 114 -7.50 1.20 -9.94
N ASN A 115 -7.99 0.10 -10.49
CA ASN A 115 -8.02 -1.16 -9.77
C ASN A 115 -6.62 -1.79 -9.72
N VAL A 116 -6.17 -2.16 -8.51
CA VAL A 116 -4.85 -2.73 -8.27
C VAL A 116 -4.63 -4.06 -8.99
N GLN A 117 -5.71 -4.76 -9.34
CA GLN A 117 -5.68 -6.04 -10.08
C GLN A 117 -4.89 -5.93 -11.38
N ARG A 118 -4.84 -4.77 -12.03
CA ARG A 118 -4.02 -4.55 -13.25
C ARG A 118 -2.53 -4.75 -13.00
N ILE A 119 -2.06 -4.47 -11.78
CA ILE A 119 -0.66 -4.54 -11.39
C ILE A 119 -0.34 -5.91 -10.79
N ILE A 120 -1.25 -6.47 -9.99
CA ILE A 120 -1.01 -7.73 -9.27
C ILE A 120 -1.46 -8.99 -10.03
N TYR A 121 -2.06 -8.86 -11.22
CA TYR A 121 -2.51 -9.99 -12.03
C TYR A 121 -1.37 -11.00 -12.28
N PRO A 122 -1.62 -12.33 -12.18
CA PRO A 122 -2.90 -13.02 -11.97
C PRO A 122 -3.33 -13.20 -10.51
N LYS A 123 -2.65 -12.55 -9.55
CA LYS A 123 -2.90 -12.71 -8.11
C LYS A 123 -4.00 -11.77 -7.64
N THR A 124 -4.78 -12.21 -6.66
CA THR A 124 -5.81 -11.37 -6.03
C THR A 124 -5.31 -10.75 -4.73
N VAL A 125 -5.94 -9.67 -4.29
CA VAL A 125 -5.58 -9.00 -3.03
C VAL A 125 -5.76 -9.95 -1.85
N GLU A 126 -6.79 -10.80 -1.87
CA GLU A 126 -7.05 -11.81 -0.85
C GLU A 126 -5.95 -12.86 -0.79
N GLN A 127 -5.43 -13.30 -1.95
CA GLN A 127 -4.31 -14.23 -2.01
C GLN A 127 -3.04 -13.61 -1.41
N ILE A 128 -2.78 -12.33 -1.70
CA ILE A 128 -1.63 -11.59 -1.15
C ILE A 128 -1.76 -11.38 0.37
N LEU A 129 -2.98 -11.21 0.88
CA LEU A 129 -3.24 -11.10 2.31
C LEU A 129 -3.13 -12.44 3.04
N ALA A 130 -3.51 -13.53 2.39
CA ALA A 130 -3.43 -14.88 2.94
C ALA A 130 -1.99 -15.43 2.88
N ALA A 131 -1.24 -15.07 1.85
CA ALA A 131 0.15 -15.45 1.67
C ALA A 131 1.10 -14.51 2.42
N SER A 132 2.13 -15.06 3.05
CA SER A 132 3.22 -14.26 3.66
C SER A 132 4.25 -13.86 2.60
N GLY A 133 3.79 -13.17 1.56
CA GLY A 133 4.59 -12.79 0.38
C GLY A 133 4.12 -13.52 -0.87
N THR A 134 3.85 -12.77 -1.93
CA THR A 134 3.46 -13.30 -3.24
C THR A 134 4.30 -12.66 -4.32
N ASP A 135 4.85 -13.49 -5.21
CA ASP A 135 5.59 -13.02 -6.36
C ASP A 135 4.66 -12.40 -7.41
N VAL A 136 4.97 -11.17 -7.77
CA VAL A 136 4.31 -10.39 -8.81
C VAL A 136 5.39 -9.81 -9.72
N THR A 137 5.21 -9.96 -11.02
CA THR A 137 6.10 -9.37 -12.02
C THR A 137 5.41 -8.16 -12.63
N VAL A 138 6.09 -7.02 -12.62
CA VAL A 138 5.61 -5.78 -13.23
C VAL A 138 6.69 -5.30 -14.20
N GLU A 139 6.35 -5.24 -15.48
CA GLU A 139 7.32 -5.02 -16.57
C GLU A 139 8.47 -6.04 -16.48
N ASP A 140 9.72 -5.58 -16.36
CA ASP A 140 10.92 -6.43 -16.26
C ASP A 140 11.35 -6.69 -14.81
N ARG A 141 10.57 -6.25 -13.82
CA ARG A 141 10.93 -6.35 -12.41
C ARG A 141 10.08 -7.38 -11.68
N GLN A 142 10.75 -8.13 -10.81
CA GLN A 142 10.11 -9.09 -9.93
C GLN A 142 10.00 -8.50 -8.53
N TYR A 143 8.79 -8.58 -8.00
CA TYR A 143 8.44 -8.06 -6.69
C TYR A 143 7.88 -9.16 -5.81
N SER A 144 8.33 -9.22 -4.57
CA SER A 144 7.61 -9.89 -3.49
C SER A 144 6.63 -8.91 -2.85
N VAL A 145 5.34 -9.16 -3.04
CA VAL A 145 4.26 -8.29 -2.55
C VAL A 145 3.68 -8.84 -1.26
N TYR A 146 3.57 -7.97 -0.26
CA TYR A 146 3.01 -8.27 1.05
C TYR A 146 1.79 -7.41 1.31
N GLY A 147 0.73 -8.02 1.82
CA GLY A 147 -0.49 -7.33 2.22
C GLY A 147 -0.61 -7.22 3.74
N ALA A 148 -0.97 -6.03 4.23
CA ALA A 148 -1.39 -5.84 5.62
C ALA A 148 -2.76 -5.17 5.65
N ARG A 149 -3.71 -5.77 6.39
CA ARG A 149 -5.03 -5.17 6.58
C ARG A 149 -4.99 -4.11 7.66
N ALA A 150 -5.28 -2.87 7.28
CA ALA A 150 -5.37 -1.72 8.16
C ALA A 150 -6.83 -1.23 8.22
N LYS A 151 -7.63 -1.82 9.13
CA LYS A 151 -9.08 -1.60 9.24
C LYS A 151 -9.81 -1.95 7.93
N ASP A 152 -10.32 -0.93 7.21
CA ASP A 152 -11.09 -1.04 5.97
C ASP A 152 -10.23 -0.75 4.73
N GLN A 153 -8.92 -0.63 4.91
CA GLN A 153 -7.96 -0.41 3.83
C GLN A 153 -6.88 -1.48 3.87
N ILE A 154 -6.31 -1.78 2.72
CA ILE A 154 -5.28 -2.79 2.54
C ILE A 154 -4.01 -2.08 2.11
N ILE A 155 -2.93 -2.28 2.86
CA ILE A 155 -1.62 -1.73 2.52
C ILE A 155 -0.85 -2.83 1.81
N LEU A 156 -0.40 -2.55 0.59
CA LEU A 156 0.47 -3.43 -0.19
C LEU A 156 1.89 -2.85 -0.20
N TYR A 157 2.85 -3.67 0.20
CA TYR A 157 4.27 -3.38 0.15
C TYR A 157 4.92 -4.22 -0.93
N PHE A 158 5.63 -3.59 -1.86
CA PHE A 158 6.34 -4.28 -2.93
C PHE A 158 7.83 -4.24 -2.62
N ILE A 159 8.44 -5.40 -2.44
CA ILE A 159 9.87 -5.57 -2.24
C ILE A 159 10.47 -5.98 -3.57
N ASP A 160 11.34 -5.15 -4.14
CA ASP A 160 12.06 -5.46 -5.37
C ASP A 160 13.13 -6.50 -5.06
N ASP A 161 12.93 -7.72 -5.55
CA ASP A 161 13.85 -8.84 -5.37
C ASP A 161 14.38 -9.38 -6.70
N THR A 162 14.23 -8.60 -7.77
CA THR A 162 14.71 -8.88 -9.13
C THR A 162 16.16 -9.35 -9.13
N TYR A 163 17.07 -8.57 -8.54
CA TYR A 163 18.50 -8.90 -8.48
C TYR A 163 18.76 -10.25 -7.83
N TYR A 164 18.13 -10.52 -6.68
CA TYR A 164 18.34 -11.78 -5.96
C TYR A 164 17.79 -12.98 -6.73
N LYS A 165 16.63 -12.83 -7.37
CA LYS A 165 16.02 -13.88 -8.19
C LYS A 165 16.84 -14.15 -9.45
N GLU A 166 17.36 -13.11 -10.11
CA GLU A 166 18.23 -13.23 -11.28
C GLU A 166 19.54 -13.92 -10.94
N VAL A 167 20.24 -13.50 -9.88
CA VAL A 167 21.49 -14.14 -9.45
C VAL A 167 21.26 -15.60 -9.07
N ASN A 168 20.17 -15.91 -8.37
CA ASN A 168 19.85 -17.29 -8.02
C ASN A 168 19.51 -18.15 -9.24
N ARG A 169 18.84 -17.56 -10.24
CA ARG A 169 18.57 -18.22 -11.52
C ARG A 169 19.87 -18.51 -12.25
N GLU A 170 20.72 -17.50 -12.43
CA GLU A 170 22.03 -17.64 -13.08
C GLU A 170 22.89 -18.67 -12.38
N TYR A 171 22.94 -18.65 -11.05
CA TYR A 171 23.65 -19.63 -10.24
C TYR A 171 23.13 -21.06 -10.46
N THR A 172 21.81 -21.23 -10.54
CA THR A 172 21.18 -22.55 -10.73
C THR A 172 21.41 -23.08 -12.14
N GLU A 173 21.26 -22.22 -13.15
CA GLU A 173 21.47 -22.54 -14.57
C GLU A 173 22.94 -22.78 -14.91
N SER A 174 23.86 -22.08 -14.23
CA SER A 174 25.31 -22.24 -14.41
C SER A 174 25.88 -23.45 -13.66
N ARG A 175 25.06 -24.27 -12.99
CA ARG A 175 25.54 -25.49 -12.35
C ARG A 175 26.07 -26.45 -13.41
N LEU A 176 27.34 -26.82 -13.25
CA LEU A 176 28.01 -27.78 -14.13
C LEU A 176 27.25 -29.12 -14.10
N VAL A 177 26.69 -29.53 -15.23
CA VAL A 177 26.08 -30.86 -15.40
C VAL A 177 27.09 -31.76 -16.09
N VAL A 178 27.50 -32.83 -15.41
CA VAL A 178 28.37 -33.87 -15.99
C VAL A 178 27.50 -35.03 -16.46
N CYS A 179 27.44 -35.26 -17.77
CA CYS A 179 26.81 -36.44 -18.35
C CYS A 179 27.87 -37.51 -18.60
N LEU A 180 27.71 -38.69 -17.99
CA LEU A 180 28.50 -39.88 -18.30
C LEU A 180 27.66 -40.80 -19.20
N ALA A 181 27.94 -40.78 -20.49
CA ALA A 181 27.38 -41.72 -21.44
C ALA A 181 28.33 -42.92 -21.59
N LEU A 182 27.89 -44.11 -21.17
CA LEU A 182 28.61 -45.37 -21.41
C LEU A 182 27.97 -46.10 -22.58
N PHE A 183 28.79 -46.42 -23.58
CA PHE A 183 28.39 -47.23 -24.72
C PHE A 183 29.05 -48.60 -24.60
N ASP A 184 28.24 -49.65 -24.59
CA ASP A 184 28.70 -51.04 -24.47
C ASP A 184 29.11 -51.64 -25.83
N ASN A 185 28.76 -50.98 -26.94
CA ASN A 185 29.04 -51.51 -28.27
C ASN A 185 29.56 -50.44 -29.25
N ARG A 186 30.79 -50.63 -29.72
CA ARG A 186 31.47 -49.71 -30.64
C ARG A 186 30.82 -49.68 -32.04
N GLU A 187 30.20 -50.78 -32.47
CA GLU A 187 29.69 -50.91 -33.84
C GLU A 187 28.44 -50.07 -34.13
N GLU A 188 27.62 -49.74 -33.11
CA GLU A 188 26.43 -48.90 -33.28
C GLU A 188 26.78 -47.43 -33.57
N LEU A 189 27.88 -46.91 -33.03
CA LEU A 189 28.37 -45.55 -33.29
C LEU A 189 28.88 -45.35 -34.72
N ALA A 190 29.33 -46.42 -35.40
CA ALA A 190 29.92 -46.32 -36.73
C ALA A 190 28.87 -46.32 -37.86
N ARG A 191 27.63 -46.80 -37.60
CA ARG A 191 26.59 -46.92 -38.62
C ARG A 191 25.90 -45.60 -38.96
N ASP A 192 25.78 -44.68 -38.01
CA ASP A 192 25.09 -43.39 -38.22
C ASP A 192 26.03 -42.25 -38.68
N ALA A 193 27.32 -42.57 -38.92
CA ALA A 193 28.32 -41.60 -39.38
C ALA A 193 28.62 -41.67 -40.90
N SER A 194 27.78 -42.37 -41.69
CA SER A 194 27.94 -42.56 -43.14
C SER A 194 27.02 -41.65 -43.95
#